data_AF-A0A947X8L2-F1
#
_entry.id   AF-A0A947X8L2-F1
#
_cell.length_a   1.000
_cell.length_b   1.000
_cell.length_c   1.000
_cell.angle_alpha   90.00
_cell.angle_beta   90.00
_cell.angle_gamma   90.00
#
_symmetry.space_group_name_H-M   'P 1'
#
loop_
_entity.id
_entity.type
_entity.pdbx_description
1 polymer ?
#
loop_
_entity_poly.entity_id
_entity_poly.type
_entity_poly.pdbx_seq_one_letter_code
_entity_poly.pdbx_strand_id
1 'polypeptide(L)'
;MENNCRKIQNHRNAGYILLLMLLAVVLMGVFFTFKSWRGHGVKMEDGRELKNPPWKQWRDIQKYLVRGGLGKPASQQPQISEAIELTAPLFEDKNERGTITLMFYPDCTIKGSWGGKFFVDPNRTREFDLVSCRIEGYLLPDETYVGVEKRDEPEKIYFLSRGLFMLVDYNGATYRTNKLSGLVFVSGWLLPDYTIQQGQVIMTSDKEHCKLFTFSGKAEKAAGWLLKTLQQK
;
A
#
# COMPACT_ATOMS: atom_id res chain seq x y z
N MET A 1 -54.34 -36.10 35.13
CA MET A 1 -52.86 -36.15 35.18
C MET A 1 -52.16 -35.63 33.91
N GLU A 2 -52.88 -35.07 32.92
CA GLU A 2 -52.27 -34.62 31.65
C GLU A 2 -51.69 -33.18 31.66
N ASN A 3 -52.02 -32.35 32.65
CA ASN A 3 -51.61 -30.93 32.67
C ASN A 3 -50.13 -30.70 33.07
N ASN A 4 -49.42 -31.71 33.59
CA ASN A 4 -48.01 -31.56 33.97
C ASN A 4 -47.03 -31.84 32.83
N CYS A 5 -47.45 -32.48 31.74
CA CYS A 5 -46.55 -32.80 30.61
C CYS A 5 -46.30 -31.58 29.70
N ARG A 6 -47.27 -30.65 29.60
CA ARG A 6 -47.12 -29.40 28.79
C ARG A 6 -46.12 -28.40 29.38
N LYS A 7 -45.93 -28.35 30.71
CA LYS A 7 -44.99 -27.40 31.34
C LYS A 7 -43.52 -27.73 31.00
N ILE A 8 -43.17 -29.00 30.81
CA ILE A 8 -41.79 -29.42 30.54
C ILE A 8 -41.36 -29.10 29.11
N GLN A 9 -42.28 -29.12 28.14
CA GLN A 9 -41.97 -28.73 26.75
C GLN A 9 -41.72 -27.22 26.59
N ASN A 10 -42.39 -26.37 27.36
CA ASN A 10 -42.18 -24.91 27.27
C ASN A 10 -40.79 -24.47 27.74
N HIS A 11 -40.17 -25.17 28.70
CA HIS A 11 -38.81 -24.85 29.15
C HIS A 11 -37.72 -25.20 28.13
N ARG A 12 -37.93 -26.24 27.29
CA ARG A 12 -36.99 -26.57 26.20
C ARG A 12 -36.97 -25.50 25.12
N ASN A 13 -38.12 -24.90 24.80
CA ASN A 13 -38.20 -23.84 23.80
C ASN A 13 -37.62 -22.51 24.30
N ALA A 14 -37.77 -22.21 25.60
CA ALA A 14 -37.21 -21.00 26.20
C ALA A 14 -35.67 -20.95 26.14
N GLY A 15 -35.00 -22.09 26.37
CA GLY A 15 -33.53 -22.18 26.25
C GLY A 15 -33.04 -21.96 24.81
N TYR A 16 -33.77 -22.49 23.83
CA TYR A 16 -33.44 -22.32 22.41
C TYR A 16 -33.60 -20.86 21.96
N ILE A 17 -34.66 -20.18 22.41
CA ILE A 17 -34.90 -18.75 22.09
C ILE A 17 -33.78 -17.88 22.67
N LEU A 18 -33.35 -18.14 23.90
CA LEU A 18 -32.26 -17.38 24.53
C LEU A 18 -30.93 -17.57 23.77
N LEU A 19 -30.65 -18.79 23.31
CA LEU A 19 -29.45 -19.10 22.53
C LEU A 19 -29.47 -18.42 21.15
N LEU A 20 -30.64 -18.37 20.49
CA LEU A 20 -30.81 -17.64 19.24
C LEU A 20 -30.63 -16.12 19.40
N MET A 21 -31.16 -15.53 20.48
CA MET A 21 -30.93 -14.10 20.76
C MET A 21 -29.44 -13.81 20.98
N LEU A 22 -28.75 -14.65 21.76
CA LEU A 22 -27.32 -14.48 22.00
C LEU A 22 -26.52 -14.58 20.69
N LEU A 23 -26.85 -15.55 19.84
CA LEU A 23 -26.23 -15.70 18.52
C LEU A 23 -26.49 -14.46 17.64
N ALA A 24 -27.70 -13.92 17.63
CA ALA A 24 -28.02 -12.71 16.88
C ALA A 24 -27.22 -11.49 17.35
N VAL A 25 -27.02 -11.33 18.66
CA VAL A 25 -26.19 -10.25 19.24
C VAL A 25 -24.73 -10.43 18.85
N VAL A 26 -24.19 -11.65 18.90
CA VAL A 26 -22.82 -11.94 18.45
C VAL A 26 -22.65 -11.65 16.97
N LEU A 27 -23.60 -12.08 16.13
CA LEU A 27 -23.57 -11.82 14.69
C LEU A 27 -23.67 -10.33 14.37
N MET A 28 -24.49 -9.56 15.09
CA MET A 28 -24.51 -8.10 14.98
C MET A 28 -23.16 -7.50 15.38
N GLY A 29 -22.56 -7.93 16.48
CA GLY A 29 -21.23 -7.48 16.91
C GLY A 29 -20.15 -7.75 15.87
N VAL A 30 -20.15 -8.96 15.29
CA VAL A 30 -19.23 -9.33 14.19
C VAL A 30 -19.52 -8.49 12.95
N PHE A 31 -20.79 -8.25 12.61
CA PHE A 31 -21.16 -7.43 11.46
C PHE A 31 -20.69 -5.97 11.61
N PHE A 32 -20.86 -5.37 12.79
CA PHE A 32 -20.41 -4.00 13.06
C PHE A 32 -18.89 -3.88 13.09
N THR A 33 -18.19 -4.83 13.70
CA THR A 33 -16.71 -4.85 13.68
C THR A 33 -16.18 -5.05 12.26
N PHE A 34 -16.80 -5.92 11.47
CA PHE A 34 -16.43 -6.14 10.08
C PHE A 34 -16.73 -4.93 9.18
N LYS A 35 -17.86 -4.24 9.39
CA LYS A 35 -18.20 -3.00 8.68
C LYS A 35 -17.30 -1.84 9.08
N SER A 36 -16.95 -1.73 10.36
CA SER A 36 -16.00 -0.76 10.87
C SER A 36 -14.59 -1.02 10.33
N TRP A 37 -14.21 -2.28 10.13
CA TRP A 37 -12.92 -2.65 9.54
C TRP A 37 -12.89 -2.42 8.02
N ARG A 38 -14.00 -2.62 7.33
CA ARG A 38 -14.22 -2.19 5.94
C ARG A 38 -14.54 -0.70 5.82
N GLY A 39 -13.90 0.14 6.64
CA GLY A 39 -14.16 1.58 6.73
C GLY A 39 -14.55 2.17 5.37
N HIS A 40 -15.68 2.88 5.33
CA HIS A 40 -16.31 3.36 4.09
C HIS A 40 -15.22 3.81 3.12
N GLY A 41 -15.00 3.02 2.07
CA GLY A 41 -14.01 3.34 1.05
C GLY A 41 -14.32 4.75 0.58
N VAL A 42 -13.41 5.67 0.85
CA VAL A 42 -13.52 7.02 0.31
C VAL A 42 -13.43 6.80 -1.19
N LYS A 43 -14.53 7.02 -1.90
CA LYS A 43 -14.51 7.08 -3.36
C LYS A 43 -13.50 8.17 -3.70
N MET A 44 -12.32 7.77 -4.17
CA MET A 44 -11.37 8.71 -4.74
C MET A 44 -12.02 9.17 -6.04
N GLU A 45 -12.44 10.43 -6.11
CA GLU A 45 -13.35 10.94 -7.15
C GLU A 45 -12.81 10.81 -8.59
N ASP A 46 -11.51 10.49 -8.79
CA ASP A 46 -10.83 10.52 -10.10
C ASP A 46 -10.09 9.22 -10.49
N GLY A 47 -10.62 8.04 -10.15
CA GLY A 47 -9.96 6.76 -10.47
C GLY A 47 -9.90 6.46 -11.97
N ARG A 48 -8.70 6.43 -12.57
CA ARG A 48 -8.49 5.86 -13.92
C ARG A 48 -8.40 4.34 -13.83
N GLU A 49 -9.10 3.62 -14.69
CA GLU A 49 -8.89 2.17 -14.84
C GLU A 49 -7.51 1.90 -15.45
N LEU A 50 -6.69 1.12 -14.75
CA LEU A 50 -5.37 0.69 -15.21
C LEU A 50 -5.48 -0.68 -15.90
N LYS A 51 -5.03 -0.78 -17.16
CA LYS A 51 -5.03 -2.04 -17.94
C LYS A 51 -4.22 -3.15 -17.26
N ASN A 52 -3.04 -2.82 -16.70
CA ASN A 52 -2.22 -3.72 -15.90
C ASN A 52 -1.89 -3.06 -14.54
N PRO A 53 -2.77 -3.21 -13.54
CA PRO A 53 -2.60 -2.52 -12.28
C PRO A 53 -1.52 -3.17 -11.40
N PRO A 54 -0.85 -2.39 -10.53
CA PRO A 54 0.27 -2.86 -9.73
C PRO A 54 -0.11 -3.99 -8.75
N TRP A 55 -1.38 -4.08 -8.31
CA TRP A 55 -1.81 -5.19 -7.44
C TRP A 55 -1.91 -6.54 -8.16
N LYS A 56 -2.08 -6.56 -9.49
CA LYS A 56 -1.99 -7.80 -10.28
C LYS A 56 -0.52 -8.19 -10.44
N GLN A 57 0.33 -7.25 -10.87
CA GLN A 57 1.77 -7.44 -10.98
C GLN A 57 2.38 -7.95 -9.66
N TRP A 58 2.02 -7.32 -8.53
CA TRP A 58 2.47 -7.76 -7.21
C TRP A 58 2.09 -9.20 -6.91
N ARG A 59 0.86 -9.62 -7.25
CA ARG A 59 0.41 -11.00 -7.05
C ARG A 59 1.26 -11.99 -7.85
N ASP A 60 1.67 -11.61 -9.06
CA ASP A 60 2.48 -12.47 -9.90
C ASP A 60 3.91 -12.57 -9.38
N ILE A 61 4.52 -11.46 -8.96
CA ILE A 61 5.83 -11.45 -8.26
C ILE A 61 5.83 -12.42 -7.07
N GLN A 62 4.78 -12.39 -6.25
CA GLN A 62 4.68 -13.27 -5.08
C GLN A 62 4.70 -14.76 -5.45
N LYS A 63 4.13 -15.15 -6.60
CA LYS A 63 4.21 -16.54 -7.08
C LYS A 63 5.64 -16.92 -7.47
N TYR A 64 6.41 -16.01 -8.04
CA TYR A 64 7.79 -16.25 -8.44
C TYR A 64 8.75 -16.31 -7.25
N LEU A 65 8.55 -15.44 -6.26
CA LEU A 65 9.33 -15.48 -5.02
C LEU A 65 9.24 -16.84 -4.33
N VAL A 66 8.06 -17.47 -4.32
CA VAL A 66 7.85 -18.81 -3.77
C VAL A 66 8.54 -19.91 -4.60
N ARG A 67 8.79 -19.70 -5.90
CA ARG A 67 9.28 -20.71 -6.84
C ARG A 67 10.79 -20.76 -7.05
N GLY A 68 11.55 -19.80 -6.54
CA GLY A 68 13.02 -19.82 -6.71
C GLY A 68 13.73 -18.47 -6.80
N GLY A 69 13.05 -17.36 -6.50
CA GLY A 69 13.66 -16.02 -6.45
C GLY A 69 13.57 -15.23 -7.75
N LEU A 70 14.05 -13.98 -7.72
CA LEU A 70 13.87 -12.97 -8.78
C LEU A 70 14.98 -12.97 -9.85
N GLY A 71 15.89 -13.93 -9.80
CA GLY A 71 17.11 -13.92 -10.60
C GLY A 71 18.10 -12.84 -10.15
N LYS A 72 19.19 -12.67 -10.90
CA LYS A 72 20.18 -11.60 -10.69
C LYS A 72 20.08 -10.58 -11.83
N PRO A 73 20.32 -9.28 -11.58
CA PRO A 73 20.43 -8.28 -12.63
C PRO A 73 21.46 -8.69 -13.69
N ALA A 74 21.11 -8.51 -14.97
CA ALA A 74 22.03 -8.73 -16.08
C ALA A 74 23.22 -7.75 -15.98
N SER A 75 24.37 -8.07 -16.58
CA SER A 75 25.59 -7.26 -16.48
C SER A 75 25.42 -5.79 -16.94
N GLN A 76 24.49 -5.55 -17.86
CA GLN A 76 24.14 -4.21 -18.37
C GLN A 76 23.13 -3.45 -17.49
N GLN A 77 22.48 -4.13 -16.55
CA GLN A 77 21.54 -3.54 -15.60
C GLN A 77 22.28 -3.00 -14.36
N PRO A 78 21.63 -2.17 -13.53
CA PRO A 78 22.26 -1.60 -12.35
C PRO A 78 22.69 -2.70 -11.37
N GLN A 79 23.99 -2.71 -11.05
CA GLN A 79 24.59 -3.67 -10.13
C GLN A 79 24.74 -3.02 -8.75
N ILE A 80 23.72 -3.20 -7.91
CA ILE A 80 23.72 -2.66 -6.55
C ILE A 80 24.65 -3.51 -5.67
N SER A 81 25.88 -3.04 -5.45
CA SER A 81 26.85 -3.71 -4.58
C SER A 81 26.71 -3.28 -3.11
N GLU A 82 26.10 -2.13 -2.87
CA GLU A 82 25.86 -1.56 -1.54
C GLU A 82 24.51 -0.86 -1.50
N ALA A 83 23.97 -0.64 -0.29
CA ALA A 83 22.69 0.02 -0.15
C ALA A 83 22.76 1.46 -0.70
N ILE A 84 21.80 1.80 -1.57
CA ILE A 84 21.62 3.14 -2.11
C ILE A 84 20.25 3.68 -1.69
N GLU A 85 20.14 4.99 -1.48
CA GLU A 85 18.97 5.69 -1.01
C GLU A 85 18.55 6.76 -2.00
N LEU A 86 17.27 6.79 -2.31
CA LEU A 86 16.59 7.86 -3.01
C LEU A 86 15.67 8.58 -2.03
N THR A 87 15.82 9.89 -1.92
CA THR A 87 14.81 10.76 -1.32
C THR A 87 14.32 11.74 -2.38
N ALA A 88 13.02 11.73 -2.68
CA ALA A 88 12.44 12.53 -3.77
C ALA A 88 11.08 13.13 -3.37
N PRO A 89 10.77 14.35 -3.83
CA PRO A 89 9.43 14.90 -3.70
C PRO A 89 8.43 14.13 -4.59
N LEU A 90 7.20 13.98 -4.10
CA LEU A 90 6.08 13.39 -4.81
C LEU A 90 5.16 14.47 -5.35
N PHE A 91 4.66 14.30 -6.57
CA PHE A 91 3.78 15.27 -7.22
C PHE A 91 2.44 14.66 -7.63
N GLU A 92 1.36 15.39 -7.40
CA GLU A 92 0.02 15.17 -7.97
C GLU A 92 -0.33 16.41 -8.80
N ASP A 93 -0.47 16.25 -10.12
CA ASP A 93 -0.75 17.35 -11.06
C ASP A 93 0.15 18.58 -10.86
N LYS A 94 1.47 18.35 -10.71
CA LYS A 94 2.53 19.34 -10.45
C LYS A 94 2.57 19.94 -9.04
N ASN A 95 1.63 19.61 -8.17
CA ASN A 95 1.66 20.04 -6.77
C ASN A 95 2.44 19.03 -5.93
N GLU A 96 3.34 19.50 -5.09
CA GLU A 96 4.07 18.63 -4.17
C GLU A 96 3.13 18.08 -3.08
N ARG A 97 3.22 16.77 -2.82
CA ARG A 97 2.35 16.00 -1.91
C ARG A 97 3.13 15.22 -0.85
N GLY A 98 4.37 15.64 -0.60
CA GLY A 98 5.27 15.04 0.38
C GLY A 98 6.51 14.44 -0.25
N THR A 99 7.19 13.60 0.52
CA THR A 99 8.49 13.05 0.19
C THR A 99 8.47 11.53 0.31
N ILE A 100 8.99 10.86 -0.71
CA ILE A 100 9.24 9.42 -0.67
C ILE A 100 10.73 9.16 -0.45
N THR A 101 11.01 8.20 0.42
CA THR A 101 12.36 7.67 0.65
C THR A 101 12.34 6.18 0.31
N LEU A 102 13.21 5.77 -0.62
CA LEU A 102 13.40 4.38 -1.03
C LEU A 102 14.87 4.00 -0.82
N MET A 103 15.10 2.83 -0.24
CA MET A 103 16.41 2.19 -0.16
C MET A 103 16.40 0.93 -0.98
N PHE A 104 17.42 0.78 -1.82
CA PHE A 104 17.64 -0.39 -2.66
C PHE A 104 18.84 -1.15 -2.12
N TYR A 105 18.67 -2.44 -1.88
CA TYR A 105 19.68 -3.29 -1.27
C TYR A 105 20.33 -4.22 -2.31
N PRO A 106 21.55 -4.73 -2.03
CA PRO A 106 22.25 -5.64 -2.94
C PRO A 106 21.53 -6.97 -3.24
N ASP A 107 20.64 -7.38 -2.34
CA ASP A 107 19.81 -8.59 -2.49
C ASP A 107 18.54 -8.36 -3.33
N CYS A 108 18.49 -7.24 -4.06
CA CYS A 108 17.34 -6.81 -4.87
C CYS A 108 16.09 -6.49 -4.04
N THR A 109 16.19 -6.33 -2.72
CA THR A 109 15.08 -5.87 -1.89
C THR A 109 15.01 -4.34 -1.87
N ILE A 110 13.78 -3.85 -1.67
CA ILE A 110 13.49 -2.42 -1.54
C ILE A 110 12.78 -2.22 -0.23
N LYS A 111 13.20 -1.22 0.53
CA LYS A 111 12.46 -0.72 1.69
C LYS A 111 12.24 0.76 1.54
N GLY A 112 11.15 1.27 2.05
CA GLY A 112 10.90 2.70 1.95
C GLY A 112 9.81 3.19 2.87
N SER A 113 9.65 4.49 2.83
CA SER A 113 8.60 5.21 3.51
C SER A 113 8.15 6.39 2.68
N TRP A 114 6.91 6.79 2.88
CA TRP A 114 6.38 8.04 2.36
C TRP A 114 5.83 8.83 3.56
N GLY A 115 6.19 10.11 3.63
CA GLY A 115 5.64 11.05 4.61
C GLY A 115 5.32 12.38 3.95
N GLY A 116 4.37 13.12 4.51
CA GLY A 116 4.05 14.46 4.02
C GLY A 116 2.73 14.98 4.57
N LYS A 117 2.61 16.32 4.52
CA LYS A 117 1.37 17.06 4.79
C LYS A 117 1.06 17.92 3.59
N PHE A 118 -0.19 17.90 3.12
CA PHE A 118 -0.59 18.75 2.00
C PHE A 118 -2.06 19.17 2.09
N PHE A 119 -2.35 20.31 1.45
CA PHE A 119 -3.71 20.84 1.33
C PHE A 119 -4.27 20.53 -0.06
N VAL A 120 -5.54 20.12 -0.13
CA VAL A 120 -6.18 19.76 -1.40
C VAL A 120 -6.94 20.94 -2.01
N ASP A 121 -7.49 21.82 -1.19
CA ASP A 121 -8.27 22.97 -1.65
C ASP A 121 -7.49 24.30 -1.61
N PRO A 122 -7.81 25.27 -2.49
CA PRO A 122 -7.16 26.58 -2.51
C PRO A 122 -7.29 27.35 -1.19
N ASN A 123 -8.39 27.13 -0.45
CA ASN A 123 -8.67 27.78 0.83
C ASN A 123 -7.95 27.10 2.01
N ARG A 124 -7.19 26.02 1.76
CA ARG A 124 -6.46 25.23 2.77
C ARG A 124 -7.33 24.75 3.93
N THR A 125 -8.60 24.48 3.65
CA THR A 125 -9.58 24.00 4.64
C THR A 125 -9.48 22.49 4.89
N ARG A 126 -8.88 21.73 3.98
CA ARG A 126 -8.64 20.30 4.11
C ARG A 126 -7.15 19.98 4.07
N GLU A 127 -6.63 19.53 5.21
CA GLU A 127 -5.27 19.05 5.37
C GLU A 127 -5.25 17.53 5.34
N PHE A 128 -4.32 16.96 4.57
CA PHE A 128 -4.04 15.53 4.54
C PHE A 128 -2.67 15.30 5.17
N ASP A 129 -2.63 14.49 6.21
CA ASP A 129 -1.40 14.09 6.92
C ASP A 129 -1.15 12.60 6.76
N LEU A 130 -0.02 12.24 6.17
CA LEU A 130 0.38 10.85 5.98
C LEU A 130 1.19 10.38 7.20
N VAL A 131 0.49 9.76 8.14
CA VAL A 131 1.03 9.44 9.48
C VAL A 131 1.96 8.23 9.45
N SER A 132 1.67 7.24 8.61
CA SER A 132 2.50 6.04 8.50
C SER A 132 2.39 5.44 7.11
N CYS A 133 3.53 5.26 6.46
CA CYS A 133 3.65 4.50 5.24
C CYS A 133 4.96 3.74 5.25
N ARG A 134 4.88 2.41 5.26
CA ARG A 134 6.04 1.52 5.15
C ARG A 134 5.89 0.68 3.89
N ILE A 135 6.96 0.61 3.12
CA ILE A 135 6.96 0.07 1.78
C ILE A 135 8.04 -0.99 1.70
N GLU A 136 7.69 -2.12 1.12
CA GLU A 136 8.61 -3.23 0.85
C GLU A 136 8.43 -3.70 -0.58
N GLY A 137 9.52 -4.02 -1.26
CA GLY A 137 9.47 -4.38 -2.66
C GLY A 137 10.72 -5.03 -3.17
N TYR A 138 10.79 -5.11 -4.49
CA TYR A 138 11.85 -5.81 -5.16
C TYR A 138 12.24 -5.15 -6.48
N LEU A 139 13.52 -5.27 -6.82
CA LEU A 139 14.01 -5.10 -8.18
C LEU A 139 13.69 -6.36 -8.99
N LEU A 140 13.32 -6.16 -10.25
CA LEU A 140 12.86 -7.19 -11.16
C LEU A 140 13.79 -7.21 -12.39
N PRO A 141 14.89 -7.98 -12.34
CA PRO A 141 15.84 -8.12 -13.45
C PRO A 141 15.22 -8.52 -14.78
N ASP A 142 14.14 -9.30 -14.73
CA ASP A 142 13.45 -9.81 -15.91
C ASP A 142 11.99 -9.37 -15.87
N GLU A 143 11.65 -8.52 -16.84
CA GLU A 143 10.35 -7.88 -16.98
C GLU A 143 9.24 -8.85 -17.40
N THR A 144 9.61 -10.00 -17.98
CA THR A 144 8.65 -11.00 -18.45
C THR A 144 7.77 -11.53 -17.31
N TYR A 145 8.22 -11.41 -16.07
CA TYR A 145 7.48 -11.87 -14.89
C TYR A 145 6.25 -11.02 -14.55
N VAL A 146 6.16 -9.76 -15.01
CA VAL A 146 5.13 -8.81 -14.54
C VAL A 146 4.25 -8.24 -15.65
N GLY A 147 4.39 -8.71 -16.89
CA GLY A 147 3.59 -8.22 -18.02
C GLY A 147 3.71 -6.71 -18.21
N VAL A 148 4.84 -6.15 -17.80
CA VAL A 148 5.23 -4.78 -18.14
C VAL A 148 5.67 -4.83 -19.59
N GLU A 149 5.20 -3.87 -20.39
CA GLU A 149 5.54 -3.81 -21.81
C GLU A 149 7.06 -3.75 -21.93
N LYS A 150 7.65 -4.77 -22.57
CA LYS A 150 9.10 -4.91 -22.70
C LYS A 150 9.62 -3.64 -23.37
N ARG A 151 10.37 -2.82 -22.64
CA ARG A 151 10.98 -1.63 -23.24
C ARG A 151 12.21 -2.04 -24.04
N ASP A 152 12.49 -1.28 -25.09
CA ASP A 152 13.71 -1.39 -25.92
C ASP A 152 15.01 -1.04 -25.16
N GLU A 153 14.95 -0.89 -23.83
CA GLU A 153 16.01 -0.35 -22.97
C GLU A 153 16.45 -1.39 -21.94
N PRO A 154 17.20 -2.43 -22.33
CA PRO A 154 17.48 -3.59 -21.49
C PRO A 154 18.51 -3.30 -20.38
N GLU A 155 19.01 -2.06 -20.32
CA GLU A 155 19.89 -1.52 -19.28
C GLU A 155 19.11 -1.06 -18.02
N LYS A 156 17.80 -0.83 -18.15
CA LYS A 156 16.97 -0.44 -17.01
C LYS A 156 16.54 -1.67 -16.23
N ILE A 157 16.38 -1.51 -14.92
CA ILE A 157 15.75 -2.52 -14.08
C ILE A 157 14.42 -1.99 -13.55
N TYR A 158 13.35 -2.75 -13.75
CA TYR A 158 12.04 -2.42 -13.22
C TYR A 158 12.01 -2.70 -11.73
N PHE A 159 11.23 -1.91 -10.99
CA PHE A 159 10.97 -2.20 -9.60
C PHE A 159 9.51 -2.03 -9.25
N LEU A 160 9.04 -2.85 -8.32
CA LEU A 160 7.72 -2.73 -7.74
C LEU A 160 7.80 -3.00 -6.24
N SER A 161 7.13 -2.14 -5.49
CA SER A 161 7.01 -2.25 -4.04
C SER A 161 5.57 -2.00 -3.62
N ARG A 162 5.24 -2.50 -2.44
CA ARG A 162 3.93 -2.42 -1.83
C ARG A 162 4.06 -2.03 -0.37
N GLY A 163 3.15 -1.21 0.09
CA GLY A 163 3.05 -0.82 1.49
C GLY A 163 1.61 -0.69 1.96
N LEU A 164 1.48 -0.43 3.25
CA LEU A 164 0.24 0.05 3.85
C LEU A 164 0.41 1.52 4.19
N PHE A 165 -0.65 2.30 3.98
CA PHE A 165 -0.68 3.70 4.39
C PHE A 165 -1.81 3.98 5.37
N MET A 166 -1.60 4.96 6.23
CA MET A 166 -2.62 5.63 7.02
C MET A 166 -2.52 7.13 6.78
N LEU A 167 -3.64 7.69 6.35
CA LEU A 167 -3.82 9.10 6.04
C LEU A 167 -4.90 9.68 6.95
N VAL A 168 -4.65 10.88 7.45
CA VAL A 168 -5.57 11.62 8.30
C VAL A 168 -6.02 12.85 7.51
N ASP A 169 -7.31 12.91 7.20
CA ASP A 169 -7.97 14.05 6.54
C ASP A 169 -8.61 14.91 7.62
N TYR A 170 -8.08 16.11 7.80
CA TYR A 170 -8.57 17.11 8.74
C TYR A 170 -9.30 18.22 7.99
N ASN A 171 -10.59 18.38 8.29
CA ASN A 171 -11.41 19.45 7.75
C ASN A 171 -11.55 20.60 8.77
N GLY A 172 -10.82 21.69 8.54
CA GLY A 172 -10.79 22.86 9.42
C GLY A 172 -12.12 23.62 9.51
N ALA A 173 -13.02 23.48 8.53
CA ALA A 173 -14.34 24.13 8.58
C ALA A 173 -15.31 23.42 9.53
N THR A 174 -15.19 22.09 9.65
CA THR A 174 -16.10 21.27 10.48
C THR A 174 -15.42 20.72 11.73
N TYR A 175 -14.11 20.91 11.89
CA TYR A 175 -13.26 20.30 12.91
C TYR A 175 -13.37 18.76 12.97
N ARG A 176 -13.73 18.14 11.84
CA ARG A 176 -13.84 16.68 11.73
C ARG A 176 -12.54 16.10 11.22
N THR A 177 -12.20 14.93 11.76
CA THR A 177 -11.06 14.14 11.33
C THR A 177 -11.56 12.81 10.78
N ASN A 178 -11.15 12.50 9.55
CA ASN A 178 -11.38 11.20 8.94
C ASN A 178 -10.05 10.46 8.83
N LYS A 179 -10.07 9.16 9.11
CA LYS A 179 -8.91 8.29 8.89
C LYS A 179 -9.18 7.45 7.64
N LEU A 180 -8.22 7.47 6.72
CA LEU A 180 -8.22 6.64 5.53
C LEU A 180 -7.01 5.73 5.58
N SER A 181 -7.22 4.45 5.31
CA SER A 181 -6.14 3.47 5.20
C SER A 181 -6.28 2.64 3.95
N GLY A 182 -5.17 2.16 3.42
CA GLY A 182 -5.19 1.33 2.24
C GLY A 182 -3.81 0.80 1.85
N LEU A 183 -3.67 0.50 0.56
CA LEU A 183 -2.44 0.04 -0.05
C LEU A 183 -1.76 1.20 -0.78
N VAL A 184 -0.44 1.21 -0.69
CA VAL A 184 0.40 1.98 -1.60
C VAL A 184 1.20 1.02 -2.46
N PHE A 185 1.40 1.37 -3.72
CA PHE A 185 2.33 0.72 -4.62
C PHE A 185 3.31 1.74 -5.14
N VAL A 186 4.59 1.40 -5.20
CA VAL A 186 5.61 2.28 -5.78
C VAL A 186 6.37 1.50 -6.83
N SER A 187 6.44 2.07 -8.03
CA SER A 187 7.09 1.45 -9.16
C SER A 187 7.85 2.45 -10.00
N GLY A 188 8.82 1.96 -10.76
CA GLY A 188 9.56 2.78 -11.69
C GLY A 188 10.67 1.98 -12.36
N TRP A 189 11.55 2.70 -13.02
CA TRP A 189 12.72 2.17 -13.70
C TRP A 189 13.97 2.80 -13.13
N LEU A 190 14.92 1.96 -12.73
CA LEU A 190 16.23 2.39 -12.25
C LEU A 190 17.25 2.20 -13.38
N LEU A 191 17.95 3.29 -13.71
CA LEU A 191 19.03 3.32 -14.71
C LEU A 191 20.36 2.84 -14.11
N PRO A 192 21.36 2.46 -14.94
CA PRO A 192 22.68 2.02 -14.46
C PRO A 192 23.41 3.02 -13.56
N ASP A 193 23.13 4.31 -13.72
CA ASP A 193 23.66 5.39 -12.88
C ASP A 193 22.82 5.66 -11.63
N TYR A 194 21.84 4.78 -11.34
CA TYR A 194 20.86 4.88 -10.26
C TYR A 194 19.88 6.04 -10.35
N THR A 195 19.71 6.62 -11.55
CA THR A 195 18.67 7.61 -11.80
C THR A 195 17.31 6.94 -12.03
N ILE A 196 16.25 7.57 -11.52
CA ILE A 196 14.85 7.26 -11.78
C ILE A 196 14.24 8.45 -12.50
N GLN A 197 14.04 8.31 -13.80
CA GLN A 197 13.45 9.38 -14.62
C GLN A 197 11.94 9.53 -14.40
N GLN A 198 11.23 8.40 -14.25
CA GLN A 198 9.77 8.35 -14.11
C GLN A 198 9.38 7.26 -13.12
N GLY A 199 9.23 7.65 -11.86
CA GLY A 199 8.64 6.85 -10.81
C GLY A 199 7.16 7.18 -10.62
N GLN A 200 6.40 6.19 -10.16
CA GLN A 200 4.97 6.32 -9.85
C GLN A 200 4.66 5.74 -8.48
N VAL A 201 3.84 6.45 -7.73
CA VAL A 201 3.22 5.97 -6.48
C VAL A 201 1.72 5.92 -6.72
N ILE A 202 1.12 4.76 -6.47
CA ILE A 202 -0.32 4.54 -6.59
C ILE A 202 -0.88 4.23 -5.21
N MET A 203 -1.83 5.05 -4.77
CA MET A 203 -2.52 4.90 -3.49
C MET A 203 -3.96 4.44 -3.74
N THR A 204 -4.41 3.38 -3.06
CA THR A 204 -5.77 2.84 -3.23
C THR A 204 -6.30 2.20 -1.95
N SER A 205 -7.58 2.38 -1.64
CA SER A 205 -8.28 1.71 -0.53
C SER A 205 -9.08 0.48 -0.97
N ASP A 206 -9.49 0.41 -2.23
CA ASP A 206 -10.42 -0.60 -2.76
C ASP A 206 -9.89 -1.36 -3.99
N LYS A 207 -8.76 -0.93 -4.56
CA LYS A 207 -8.19 -1.42 -5.84
C LYS A 207 -9.08 -1.15 -7.07
N GLU A 208 -10.05 -0.26 -6.94
CA GLU A 208 -10.90 0.19 -8.04
C GLU A 208 -10.59 1.66 -8.35
N HIS A 209 -10.52 2.48 -7.30
CA HIS A 209 -10.14 3.88 -7.40
C HIS A 209 -8.71 4.06 -6.86
N CYS A 210 -7.91 4.86 -7.56
CA CYS A 210 -6.55 5.13 -7.14
C CYS A 210 -6.15 6.58 -7.38
N LYS A 211 -5.29 7.09 -6.49
CA LYS A 211 -4.54 8.33 -6.69
C LYS A 211 -3.16 8.00 -7.21
N LEU A 212 -2.73 8.73 -8.24
CA LEU A 212 -1.42 8.59 -8.85
C LEU A 212 -0.56 9.79 -8.45
N PHE A 213 0.64 9.52 -7.98
CA PHE A 213 1.69 10.50 -7.77
C PHE A 213 2.89 10.12 -8.61
N THR A 214 3.68 11.10 -9.01
CA THR A 214 4.92 10.90 -9.75
C THR A 214 6.11 11.40 -8.96
N PHE A 215 7.27 10.80 -9.21
CA PHE A 215 8.54 11.27 -8.66
C PHE A 215 9.66 10.99 -9.67
N SER A 216 10.76 11.70 -9.50
CA SER A 216 12.02 11.45 -10.18
C SER A 216 13.16 11.84 -9.25
N GLY A 217 14.34 11.30 -9.51
CA GLY A 217 15.52 11.61 -8.72
C GLY A 217 16.64 10.63 -8.97
N LYS A 218 17.73 10.79 -8.22
CA LYS A 218 18.90 9.93 -8.30
C LYS A 218 19.15 9.31 -6.94
N ALA A 219 19.31 7.99 -6.90
CA ALA A 219 19.70 7.33 -5.67
C ALA A 219 21.20 7.52 -5.44
N GLU A 220 21.57 7.79 -4.20
CA GLU A 220 22.94 7.99 -3.77
C GLU A 220 23.34 6.90 -2.78
N LYS A 221 24.64 6.73 -2.53
CA LYS A 221 25.11 5.77 -1.54
C LYS A 221 24.51 6.11 -0.17
N ALA A 222 23.84 5.14 0.47
CA ALA A 222 23.24 5.36 1.76
C ALA A 222 24.34 5.73 2.78
N ALA A 223 24.15 6.84 3.49
CA ALA A 223 25.10 7.24 4.51
C ALA A 223 25.12 6.17 5.61
N GLY A 224 26.30 5.66 5.97
CA GLY A 224 26.44 4.50 6.86
C GLY A 224 25.79 4.66 8.26
N TRP A 225 25.46 5.87 8.68
CA TRP A 225 24.73 6.13 9.93
C TRP A 225 23.23 5.81 9.82
N LEU A 226 22.59 5.98 8.65
CA LEU A 226 21.17 5.68 8.44
C LEU A 226 20.88 4.18 8.52
N LEU A 227 21.82 3.35 8.07
CA LEU A 227 21.72 1.88 8.15
C LEU A 227 21.56 1.38 9.59
N LYS A 228 22.20 2.04 10.58
CA LYS A 228 22.11 1.64 11.99
C LYS A 228 20.71 1.89 12.57
N THR A 229 20.06 2.99 12.20
CA THR A 229 18.76 3.38 12.74
C THR A 229 17.62 2.47 12.25
N LEU A 230 17.78 1.87 11.07
CA LEU A 230 16.77 1.00 10.46
C LEU A 230 16.89 -0.47 10.85
N GLN A 231 18.07 -0.93 11.27
CA GLN A 231 18.26 -2.29 11.77
C GLN A 231 17.81 -2.48 13.23
N GLN A 232 17.60 -1.39 13.98
CA GLN A 232 17.23 -1.43 15.40
C GLN A 232 15.71 -1.37 15.67
N LYS A 233 14.86 -1.43 14.64
CA LYS A 233 13.39 -1.44 14.74
C LYS A 233 12.79 -2.66 14.05
#